data_AF-A0A7J4S7C6-F1
#
_entry.id   AF-A0A7J4S7C6-F1
#
_cell.length_a   1.000
_cell.length_b   1.000
_cell.length_c   1.000
_cell.angle_alpha   90.00
_cell.angle_beta   90.00
_cell.angle_gamma   90.00
#
_symmetry.space_group_name_H-M   'P 1'
#
loop_
_entity.id
_entity.type
_entity.pdbx_description
1 polymer ?
#
loop_
_entity_poly.entity_id
_entity_poly.type
_entity_poly.pdbx_seq_one_letter_code
_entity_poly.pdbx_strand_id
1 'polypeptide(L)'
;MFNYPLDTEPNVLVKLGQAATGGIGPDGDIVAFSLICQHLGCIWGFLPTGTSPPCNMGYKAPEPVGYCCCHGSVFDLTNAARVVGGPAPRPQPQVQLELDASGAIYAVGMGAPTIFGHNTGSSDVTADLQGGNPVG
;
A
#
# COMPACT_ATOMS: atom_id res chain seq x y z
N MET A 1 3.45 10.49 0.93
CA MET A 1 2.69 9.89 2.04
C MET A 1 1.50 10.80 2.30
N PHE A 2 0.34 10.23 2.60
CA PHE A 2 -0.90 10.96 2.91
C PHE A 2 -1.78 10.08 3.80
N ASN A 3 -2.78 10.66 4.45
CA ASN A 3 -3.72 9.89 5.27
C ASN A 3 -5.06 9.72 4.53
N TYR A 4 -5.64 8.53 4.60
CA TYR A 4 -6.91 8.15 3.96
C TYR A 4 -7.32 6.73 4.39
N PRO A 5 -8.63 6.42 4.53
CA PRO A 5 -9.76 7.35 4.55
C PRO A 5 -9.90 8.13 5.86
N LEU A 6 -9.21 7.75 6.93
CA LEU A 6 -9.18 8.48 8.20
C LEU A 6 -7.88 9.29 8.36
N ASP A 7 -7.95 10.35 9.16
CA ASP A 7 -6.82 11.24 9.47
C ASP A 7 -5.65 10.55 10.20
N THR A 8 -5.85 9.31 10.66
CA THR A 8 -4.86 8.47 11.33
C THR A 8 -4.34 7.29 10.48
N GLU A 9 -4.75 7.15 9.23
CA GLU A 9 -4.44 6.00 8.39
C GLU A 9 -3.40 6.34 7.31
N PRO A 10 -2.10 6.09 7.55
CA PRO A 10 -1.06 6.45 6.60
C PRO A 10 -1.07 5.56 5.36
N ASN A 11 -0.89 6.19 4.21
CA ASN A 11 -0.75 5.58 2.90
C ASN A 11 0.48 6.12 2.17
N VAL A 12 0.98 5.34 1.21
CA VAL A 12 2.03 5.76 0.29
C VAL A 12 1.46 5.90 -1.11
N LEU A 13 1.81 7.00 -1.78
CA LEU A 13 1.62 7.18 -3.23
C LEU A 13 3.00 7.02 -3.87
N VAL A 14 3.12 6.13 -4.85
CA VAL A 14 4.39 5.81 -5.51
C VAL A 14 4.21 5.73 -7.02
N LYS A 15 5.19 6.23 -7.76
CA LYS A 15 5.37 5.98 -9.18
C LYS A 15 6.39 4.84 -9.33
N LEU A 16 5.94 3.67 -9.82
CA LEU A 16 6.77 2.46 -9.83
C LEU A 16 7.77 2.41 -10.98
N GLY A 17 7.58 3.20 -12.05
CA GLY A 17 8.38 3.14 -13.27
C GLY A 17 8.02 1.98 -14.19
N GLN A 18 6.98 1.21 -13.85
CA GLN A 18 6.41 0.14 -14.67
C GLN A 18 4.94 -0.06 -14.35
N ALA A 19 4.15 -0.46 -15.36
CA ALA A 19 2.71 -0.62 -15.23
C ALA A 19 2.34 -1.59 -14.09
N ALA A 20 1.26 -1.26 -13.38
CA ALA A 20 0.82 -1.97 -12.20
C ALA A 20 -0.69 -2.19 -12.18
N THR A 21 -1.12 -3.22 -11.45
CA THR A 21 -2.55 -3.46 -11.21
C THR A 21 -3.14 -2.27 -10.43
N GLY A 22 -4.17 -1.64 -10.99
CA GLY A 22 -4.80 -0.45 -10.41
C GLY A 22 -3.95 0.84 -10.53
N GLY A 23 -2.90 0.84 -11.36
CA GLY A 23 -2.10 2.02 -11.60
C GLY A 23 -2.80 3.04 -12.50
N ILE A 24 -2.73 4.32 -12.13
CA ILE A 24 -3.25 5.46 -12.90
C ILE A 24 -2.13 6.19 -13.63
N GLY A 25 -2.51 7.22 -14.40
CA GLY A 25 -1.57 8.01 -15.19
C GLY A 25 -1.25 7.40 -16.56
N PRO A 26 -0.49 8.12 -17.40
CA PRO A 26 -0.23 7.71 -18.78
C PRO A 26 0.54 6.38 -18.89
N ASP A 27 1.37 6.09 -17.89
CA ASP A 27 2.20 4.88 -17.84
C ASP A 27 1.52 3.75 -17.03
N GLY A 28 0.37 4.02 -16.39
CA GLY A 28 -0.32 3.06 -15.52
C GLY A 28 0.52 2.60 -14.32
N ASP A 29 1.44 3.43 -13.83
CA ASP A 29 2.47 3.07 -12.85
C ASP A 29 2.38 3.85 -11.53
N ILE A 30 1.37 4.71 -11.38
CA ILE A 30 1.11 5.45 -10.15
C ILE A 30 0.08 4.67 -9.33
N VAL A 31 0.49 4.20 -8.16
CA VAL A 31 -0.33 3.39 -7.25
C VAL A 31 -0.24 3.93 -5.83
N ALA A 32 -1.23 3.61 -5.00
CA ALA A 32 -1.19 3.88 -3.58
C ALA A 32 -1.69 2.72 -2.73
N PHE A 33 -1.10 2.54 -1.55
CA PHE A 33 -1.43 1.46 -0.62
C PHE A 33 -1.37 1.95 0.82
N SER A 34 -2.12 1.28 1.70
CA SER A 34 -1.97 1.43 3.15
C SER A 34 -0.55 1.08 3.56
N LEU A 35 0.05 1.93 4.40
CA LEU A 35 1.38 1.70 4.97
C LEU A 35 1.35 0.77 6.19
N ILE A 36 0.17 0.36 6.66
CA ILE A 36 0.01 -0.46 7.85
C ILE A 36 0.12 -1.95 7.49
N CYS A 37 1.24 -2.56 7.86
CA CYS A 37 1.51 -3.95 7.56
C CYS A 37 0.40 -4.87 8.09
N GLN A 38 -0.10 -5.73 7.19
CA GLN A 38 -1.24 -6.61 7.44
C GLN A 38 -0.88 -7.82 8.31
N HIS A 39 0.38 -7.95 8.73
CA HIS A 39 0.77 -8.91 9.75
C HIS A 39 0.33 -8.43 11.14
N LEU A 40 1.01 -7.42 11.69
CA LEU A 40 0.84 -6.93 13.07
C LEU A 40 0.94 -5.40 13.18
N GLY A 41 0.63 -4.67 12.10
CA GLY A 41 0.42 -3.22 12.16
C GLY A 41 1.66 -2.33 12.02
N CYS A 42 2.87 -2.87 11.84
CA CYS A 42 4.05 -2.05 11.62
C CYS A 42 3.97 -1.23 10.32
N ILE A 43 4.59 -0.05 10.31
CA ILE A 43 4.78 0.72 9.06
C ILE A 43 5.88 0.07 8.22
N TRP A 44 5.57 -0.24 6.96
CA TRP A 44 6.52 -0.77 5.99
C TRP A 44 7.12 0.34 5.11
N GLY A 45 8.24 0.07 4.44
CA GLY A 45 8.92 1.02 3.56
C GLY A 45 8.87 0.60 2.10
N PHE A 46 8.76 1.56 1.19
CA PHE A 46 8.92 1.33 -0.25
C PHE A 46 10.39 1.06 -0.59
N LEU A 47 10.63 0.02 -1.40
CA LEU A 47 11.93 -0.32 -1.95
C LEU A 47 11.85 -0.33 -3.49
N PRO A 48 12.58 0.56 -4.17
CA PRO A 48 12.83 0.43 -5.60
C PRO A 48 13.60 -0.86 -5.92
N THR A 49 13.48 -1.33 -7.17
CA THR A 49 14.26 -2.46 -7.69
C THR A 49 15.76 -2.31 -7.41
N GLY A 50 16.40 -3.40 -6.98
CA GLY A 50 17.83 -3.46 -6.68
C GLY A 50 18.25 -2.87 -5.33
N THR A 51 17.32 -2.25 -4.59
CA THR A 51 17.62 -1.68 -3.28
C THR A 51 17.41 -2.67 -2.14
N SER A 52 17.90 -2.33 -0.94
CA SER A 52 17.78 -3.14 0.27
C SER A 52 17.10 -2.35 1.37
N PRO A 53 16.29 -2.99 2.24
CA PRO A 53 15.81 -2.36 3.46
C PRO A 53 16.95 -2.24 4.49
N PRO A 54 16.89 -1.25 5.40
CA PRO A 54 17.92 -1.03 6.41
C PRO A 54 18.07 -2.19 7.40
N CYS A 55 17.01 -2.99 7.58
CA CYS A 55 16.98 -4.14 8.49
C CYS A 55 17.46 -5.45 7.84
N ASN A 56 17.67 -5.49 6.52
CA ASN A 56 18.12 -6.69 5.81
C ASN A 56 18.89 -6.32 4.55
N MET A 57 20.18 -6.02 4.71
CA MET A 57 21.06 -5.63 3.61
C MET A 57 21.35 -6.77 2.61
N GLY A 58 21.08 -8.02 2.98
CA GLY A 58 21.21 -9.18 2.10
C GLY A 58 20.04 -9.33 1.14
N TYR A 59 18.88 -8.75 1.44
CA TYR A 59 17.75 -8.72 0.54
C TYR A 59 17.96 -7.67 -0.55
N LYS A 60 17.69 -8.03 -1.80
CA LYS A 60 17.64 -7.11 -2.95
C LYS A 60 16.28 -7.22 -3.59
N ALA A 61 15.56 -6.11 -3.63
CA ALA A 61 14.23 -6.05 -4.23
C ALA A 61 14.32 -6.45 -5.72
N PRO A 62 13.67 -7.53 -6.17
CA PRO A 62 13.71 -7.94 -7.58
C PRO A 62 12.87 -7.01 -8.47
N GLU A 63 11.94 -6.29 -7.85
CA GLU A 63 11.00 -5.33 -8.45
C GLU A 63 10.64 -4.27 -7.38
N PRO A 64 9.81 -3.26 -7.70
CA PRO A 64 9.31 -2.33 -6.71
C PRO A 64 8.42 -3.03 -5.66
N VAL A 65 8.88 -3.07 -4.40
CA VAL A 65 8.18 -3.77 -3.31
C VAL A 65 7.94 -2.88 -2.09
N GLY A 66 6.95 -3.23 -1.28
CA GLY A 66 6.87 -2.81 0.11
C GLY A 66 7.59 -3.83 1.00
N TYR A 67 8.46 -3.38 1.90
CA TYR A 67 9.18 -4.26 2.83
C TYR A 67 8.93 -3.83 4.27
N CYS A 68 8.43 -4.75 5.10
CA CYS A 68 8.20 -4.52 6.52
C CYS A 68 9.40 -5.02 7.34
N CYS A 69 10.13 -4.10 7.96
CA CYS A 69 11.31 -4.44 8.77
C CYS A 69 11.01 -5.16 10.09
N CYS A 70 9.77 -5.23 10.54
CA CYS A 70 9.44 -5.91 11.79
C CYS A 70 9.63 -7.43 11.70
N HIS A 71 9.09 -8.05 10.63
CA HIS A 71 9.11 -9.51 10.48
C HIS A 71 9.40 -9.97 9.03
N GLY A 72 9.82 -9.05 8.16
CA GLY A 72 10.23 -9.37 6.80
C GLY A 72 9.08 -9.64 5.83
N SER A 73 7.87 -9.13 6.07
CA SER A 73 6.80 -9.18 5.07
C SER A 73 7.19 -8.38 3.82
N VAL A 74 6.97 -8.95 2.65
CA VAL A 74 7.28 -8.34 1.35
C VAL A 74 6.02 -8.31 0.49
N PHE A 75 5.72 -7.15 -0.08
CA PHE A 75 4.54 -6.89 -0.88
C PHE A 75 4.96 -6.44 -2.28
N ASP A 76 4.55 -7.18 -3.31
CA ASP A 76 4.81 -6.81 -4.70
C ASP A 76 3.82 -5.73 -5.14
N LEU A 77 4.31 -4.48 -5.24
CA LEU A 77 3.47 -3.31 -5.48
C LEU A 77 2.97 -3.23 -6.94
N THR A 78 3.56 -4.00 -7.84
CA THR A 78 3.14 -4.05 -9.25
C THR A 78 1.90 -4.93 -9.43
N ASN A 79 1.73 -5.90 -8.52
CA ASN A 79 0.63 -6.86 -8.53
C ASN A 79 -0.27 -6.71 -7.30
N ALA A 80 -0.87 -5.52 -7.15
CA ALA A 80 -1.84 -5.18 -6.11
C ALA A 80 -1.35 -5.51 -4.68
N ALA A 81 -0.07 -5.25 -4.42
CA ALA A 81 0.60 -5.50 -3.14
C ALA A 81 0.43 -6.93 -2.61
N ARG A 82 0.34 -7.93 -3.49
CA ARG A 82 0.28 -9.34 -3.09
C ARG A 82 1.49 -9.70 -2.23
N VAL A 83 1.29 -10.60 -1.27
CA VAL A 83 2.37 -11.07 -0.39
C VAL A 83 3.29 -11.98 -1.19
N VAL A 84 4.58 -11.65 -1.23
CA VAL A 84 5.62 -12.46 -1.90
C VAL A 84 6.70 -12.94 -0.93
N GLY A 85 6.62 -12.55 0.35
CA GLY A 85 7.52 -13.02 1.39
C GLY A 85 7.07 -12.62 2.80
N GLY A 86 7.63 -13.30 3.80
CA GLY A 86 7.36 -13.06 5.22
C GLY A 86 5.95 -13.51 5.68
N PRO A 87 5.54 -13.12 6.90
CA PRO A 87 4.39 -13.71 7.58
C PRO A 87 3.05 -13.00 7.38
N ALA A 88 2.99 -11.91 6.59
CA ALA A 88 1.71 -11.24 6.37
C ALA A 88 0.72 -12.20 5.66
N PRO A 89 -0.50 -12.40 6.17
CA PRO A 89 -1.42 -13.38 5.62
C PRO A 89 -2.18 -12.89 4.38
N ARG A 90 -2.07 -11.59 4.05
CA ARG A 90 -2.86 -10.95 3.00
C ARG A 90 -2.17 -9.71 2.41
N PRO A 91 -2.56 -9.31 1.19
CA PRO A 91 -2.03 -8.12 0.51
C PRO A 91 -2.25 -6.83 1.29
N GLN A 92 -1.51 -5.77 0.95
CA GLN A 92 -1.83 -4.43 1.46
C GLN A 92 -3.11 -3.89 0.78
N PRO A 93 -4.02 -3.25 1.53
CA PRO A 93 -5.15 -2.53 0.96
C PRO A 93 -4.66 -1.48 -0.03
N GLN A 94 -5.21 -1.51 -1.24
CA GLN A 94 -4.90 -0.53 -2.28
C GLN A 94 -5.84 0.67 -2.15
N VAL A 95 -5.29 1.87 -2.19
CA VAL A 95 -6.11 3.09 -2.32
C VAL A 95 -6.52 3.21 -3.79
N GLN A 96 -7.82 3.34 -4.02
CA GLN A 96 -8.36 3.62 -5.35
C GLN A 96 -8.09 5.08 -5.66
N LEU A 97 -7.45 5.33 -6.81
CA LEU A 97 -7.04 6.66 -7.24
C LEU A 97 -7.78 7.07 -8.50
N GLU A 98 -8.03 8.37 -8.62
CA GLU A 98 -8.46 9.02 -9.87
C GLU A 98 -7.48 10.12 -10.26
N LEU A 99 -7.31 10.32 -11.57
CA LEU A 99 -6.51 11.40 -12.14
C LEU A 99 -7.44 12.30 -12.94
N ASP A 100 -7.47 13.59 -12.62
CA ASP A 100 -8.26 14.55 -13.38
C ASP A 100 -7.49 15.11 -14.60
N ALA A 101 -8.20 15.92 -15.42
CA ALA A 101 -7.62 16.54 -16.60
C ALA A 101 -6.53 17.60 -16.31
N SER A 102 -6.46 18.12 -15.07
CA SER A 102 -5.42 19.04 -14.64
C SER A 102 -4.13 18.33 -14.20
N GLY A 103 -4.20 17.00 -14.00
CA GLY A 103 -3.12 16.19 -13.47
C GLY A 103 -3.17 16.02 -11.94
N ALA A 104 -4.25 16.44 -11.29
CA ALA A 104 -4.44 16.23 -9.86
C ALA A 104 -4.87 14.78 -9.58
N ILE A 105 -4.29 14.20 -8.53
CA ILE A 105 -4.57 12.82 -8.09
C ILE A 105 -5.45 12.87 -6.85
N TYR A 106 -6.53 12.11 -6.88
CA TYR A 106 -7.50 12.00 -5.79
C TYR A 106 -7.54 10.57 -5.25
N ALA A 107 -7.57 10.42 -3.93
CA ALA A 107 -7.95 9.15 -3.29
C ALA A 107 -9.48 9.11 -3.18
N VAL A 108 -10.10 8.09 -3.79
CA VAL A 108 -11.57 8.01 -3.92
C VAL A 108 -12.18 6.79 -3.25
N GLY A 109 -11.37 5.83 -2.81
CA GLY A 109 -11.85 4.66 -2.09
C GLY A 109 -10.73 3.78 -1.56
N MET A 110 -11.08 2.82 -0.71
CA MET A 110 -10.20 1.70 -0.31
C MET A 110 -10.62 0.42 -1.03
N GLY A 111 -9.63 -0.35 -1.50
CA GLY A 111 -9.79 -1.71 -1.99
C GLY A 111 -9.54 -2.74 -0.89
N ALA A 112 -10.13 -3.93 -1.04
CA ALA A 112 -9.96 -5.03 -0.10
C ALA A 112 -8.50 -5.57 -0.09
N PRO A 113 -8.03 -6.18 1.02
CA PRO A 113 -8.73 -6.35 2.29
C PRO A 113 -8.82 -5.03 3.08
N THR A 114 -9.56 -5.01 4.18
CA THR A 114 -9.57 -3.88 5.11
C THR A 114 -8.19 -3.55 5.68
N ILE A 115 -8.02 -2.29 6.09
CA ILE A 115 -6.82 -1.81 6.79
C ILE A 115 -6.63 -2.60 8.09
N PHE A 116 -5.38 -2.91 8.42
CA PHE A 116 -5.07 -3.59 9.68
C PHE A 116 -5.54 -2.72 10.86
N GLY A 117 -6.25 -3.33 11.81
CA GLY A 117 -6.98 -2.62 12.87
C GLY A 117 -8.48 -2.48 12.60
N HIS A 118 -8.91 -2.54 11.33
CA HIS A 118 -10.31 -2.37 10.92
C HIS A 118 -10.87 -3.70 10.42
N ASN A 119 -11.71 -4.39 11.21
CA ASN A 119 -12.30 -5.70 10.88
C ASN A 119 -11.36 -6.62 10.06
N THR A 120 -10.15 -6.76 10.59
CA THR A 120 -8.94 -7.07 9.82
C THR A 120 -9.01 -8.38 9.04
N GLY A 121 -8.82 -8.30 7.72
CA GLY A 121 -8.90 -9.45 6.81
C GLY A 121 -10.27 -9.65 6.16
N SER A 122 -11.25 -8.81 6.50
CA SER A 122 -12.51 -8.70 5.78
C SER A 122 -12.31 -8.07 4.41
N SER A 123 -13.25 -8.32 3.50
CA SER A 123 -13.41 -7.57 2.24
C SER A 123 -14.39 -6.41 2.34
N ASP A 124 -15.03 -6.23 3.50
CA ASP A 124 -15.93 -5.10 3.78
C ASP A 124 -15.13 -3.85 4.15
N VAL A 125 -14.70 -3.12 3.12
CA VAL A 125 -13.89 -1.90 3.23
C VAL A 125 -14.59 -0.75 3.95
N THR A 126 -15.90 -0.84 4.22
CA THR A 126 -16.60 0.19 5.01
C THR A 126 -16.12 0.23 6.47
N ALA A 127 -15.49 -0.86 6.95
CA ALA A 127 -14.86 -0.90 8.25
C ALA A 127 -13.68 0.08 8.39
N ASP A 128 -13.03 0.45 7.28
CA ASP A 128 -11.93 1.41 7.26
C ASP A 128 -12.41 2.84 7.61
N LEU A 129 -13.73 3.10 7.60
CA LEU A 129 -14.30 4.39 8.01
C LEU A 129 -14.59 4.50 9.52
N GLN A 130 -14.27 3.46 10.30
CA GLN A 130 -14.64 3.37 11.71
C GLN A 130 -13.45 3.68 12.61
N GLY A 131 -13.67 4.40 13.72
CA GLY A 131 -12.66 4.57 14.77
C GLY A 131 -11.73 5.78 14.62
N GLY A 132 -12.00 6.70 13.69
CA GLY A 132 -11.27 7.96 13.52
C GLY A 132 -12.12 9.02 12.79
N ASN A 133 -11.49 10.14 12.41
CA ASN A 133 -12.16 11.19 11.62
C ASN A 133 -11.89 10.98 10.13
N PRO A 134 -12.92 10.95 9.26
CA PRO A 134 -12.72 10.92 7.82
C PRO A 134 -11.93 12.12 7.31
N VAL A 135 -11.02 11.90 6.36
CA VAL A 135 -10.36 12.97 5.62
C VAL A 135 -11.32 13.58 4.60
N GLY A 136 -11.22 14.89 4.38
CA GLY A 136 -12.11 15.68 3.52
C GLY A 136 -11.35 16.46 2.45
#